data_AF-A0A1U7LRZ4-F1
#
_entry.id   AF-A0A1U7LRZ4-F1
#
_cell.length_a   1.000
_cell.length_b   1.000
_cell.length_c   1.000
_cell.angle_alpha   90.00
_cell.angle_beta   90.00
_cell.angle_gamma   90.00
#
_symmetry.space_group_name_H-M   'P 1'
#
loop_
_entity.id
_entity.type
_entity.pdbx_description
1 polymer ?
#
loop_
_entity_poly.entity_id
_entity_poly.type
_entity_poly.pdbx_seq_one_letter_code
_entity_poly.pdbx_strand_id
1 'polypeptide(L)'
;MLSLNIAFLAVFPLACIIQLDNGEWQKVYALMYHGNARVFTQSICVMTGAWLGAFPIPLDWNREWQKWPVTIITGAYIGYFLGGLIAWMLSDFTQNKLKIDHQI
;
A
#
# COMPACT_ATOMS: atom_id res chain seq x y z
N MET A 1 -5.92 18.17 -3.49
CA MET A 1 -5.34 17.76 -2.19
C MET A 1 -5.40 16.24 -1.95
N LEU A 2 -6.54 15.56 -2.10
CA LEU A 2 -6.62 14.09 -1.98
C LEU A 2 -5.71 13.35 -2.99
N SER A 3 -5.84 13.68 -4.28
CA SER A 3 -5.04 13.05 -5.34
C SER A 3 -3.54 13.19 -5.12
N LEU A 4 -3.10 14.32 -4.56
CA LEU A 4 -1.69 14.57 -4.22
C LEU A 4 -1.19 13.65 -3.11
N ASN A 5 -1.99 13.43 -2.06
CA ASN A 5 -1.60 12.53 -0.96
C ASN A 5 -1.49 11.08 -1.45
N ILE A 6 -2.48 10.62 -2.21
CA ILE A 6 -2.46 9.25 -2.77
C ILE A 6 -1.29 9.08 -3.75
N ALA A 7 -1.04 10.08 -4.60
CA ALA A 7 0.10 10.07 -5.52
C ALA A 7 1.43 10.01 -4.76
N PHE A 8 1.58 10.75 -3.67
CA PHE A 8 2.80 10.75 -2.87
C PHE A 8 3.01 9.46 -2.07
N LEU A 9 1.94 8.89 -1.49
CA LEU A 9 2.00 7.70 -0.64
C LEU A 9 2.14 6.38 -1.43
N ALA A 10 1.47 6.27 -2.58
CA ALA A 10 1.41 5.01 -3.34
C ALA A 10 2.14 5.10 -4.68
N VAL A 11 1.90 6.14 -5.47
CA VAL A 11 2.33 6.16 -6.88
C VAL A 11 3.79 6.58 -7.04
N PHE A 12 4.23 7.60 -6.31
CA PHE A 12 5.58 8.15 -6.37
C PHE A 12 6.66 7.13 -5.96
N PRO A 13 6.58 6.48 -4.77
CA PRO A 13 7.60 5.48 -4.40
C PRO A 13 7.58 4.27 -5.32
N LEU A 14 6.41 3.87 -5.83
CA LEU A 14 6.30 2.78 -6.80
C LEU A 14 6.97 3.15 -8.13
N ALA A 15 6.74 4.35 -8.64
CA ALA A 15 7.33 4.85 -9.89
C ALA A 15 8.84 5.14 -9.79
N CYS A 16 9.36 5.47 -8.61
CA CYS A 16 10.80 5.61 -8.41
C CYS A 16 11.54 4.27 -8.44
N ILE A 17 10.87 3.17 -8.05
CA ILE A 17 11.45 1.82 -8.03
C ILE A 17 11.24 1.11 -9.35
N ILE A 18 10.02 1.19 -9.86
CA ILE A 18 9.63 0.66 -11.15
C ILE A 18 9.94 1.75 -12.16
N GLN A 19 11.14 1.66 -12.73
CA GLN A 19 11.55 2.48 -13.86
C GLN A 19 10.47 2.41 -14.96
N LEU A 20 10.45 3.39 -15.88
CA LEU A 20 9.41 3.54 -16.93
C LEU A 20 9.38 2.40 -17.99
N ASP A 21 9.74 1.17 -17.62
CA ASP A 21 9.66 -0.01 -18.46
C ASP A 21 8.26 -0.63 -18.43
N ASN A 22 7.63 -0.69 -19.60
CA ASN A 22 6.26 -1.20 -19.78
C ASN A 22 6.10 -2.65 -19.29
N GLY A 23 7.16 -3.47 -19.36
CA GLY A 23 7.09 -4.87 -18.95
C GLY A 23 6.88 -5.07 -17.44
N GLU A 24 7.49 -4.23 -16.61
CA GLU A 24 7.33 -4.32 -15.15
C GLU A 24 5.97 -3.77 -14.70
N TRP A 25 5.47 -2.73 -15.34
CA TRP A 25 4.12 -2.20 -15.07
C TRP A 25 3.03 -3.24 -15.33
N GLN A 26 3.15 -4.08 -16.36
CA GLN A 26 2.22 -5.19 -16.59
C GLN A 26 2.17 -6.17 -15.41
N LYS A 27 3.34 -6.45 -14.78
CA LYS A 27 3.41 -7.33 -13.60
C LYS A 27 2.75 -6.69 -12.38
N VAL A 28 2.84 -5.37 -12.24
CA VAL A 28 2.14 -4.60 -11.20
C VAL A 28 0.63 -4.68 -11.39
N TYR A 29 0.14 -4.44 -12.62
CA TYR A 29 -1.30 -4.54 -12.93
C TYR A 29 -1.84 -5.95 -12.75
N ALA A 30 -1.03 -6.97 -13.06
CA ALA A 30 -1.37 -8.37 -12.83
C ALA A 30 -1.31 -8.78 -11.34
N LEU A 31 -0.95 -7.86 -10.44
CA LEU A 31 -0.70 -8.12 -9.02
C LEU A 31 0.40 -9.17 -8.75
N MET A 32 1.31 -9.40 -9.70
CA MET A 32 2.38 -10.41 -9.63
C MET A 32 3.79 -9.82 -9.51
N TYR A 33 3.92 -8.56 -9.11
CA TYR A 33 5.22 -7.93 -8.96
C TYR A 33 5.96 -8.43 -7.70
N HIS A 34 7.06 -9.16 -7.90
CA HIS A 34 7.86 -9.76 -6.83
C HIS A 34 9.17 -9.01 -6.52
N GLY A 35 9.43 -7.86 -7.16
CA GLY A 35 10.69 -7.13 -6.99
C GLY A 35 10.83 -6.53 -5.60
N ASN A 36 10.32 -5.32 -5.41
CA ASN A 36 10.32 -4.67 -4.09
C ASN A 36 8.98 -4.89 -3.38
N ALA A 37 8.84 -6.07 -2.75
CA ALA A 37 7.62 -6.50 -2.07
C ALA A 37 7.10 -5.47 -1.05
N ARG A 38 8.00 -4.70 -0.43
CA ARG A 38 7.62 -3.66 0.53
C ARG A 38 6.76 -2.56 -0.09
N VAL A 39 7.27 -1.91 -1.13
CA VAL A 39 6.58 -0.77 -1.74
C VAL A 39 5.33 -1.21 -2.49
N PHE A 40 5.37 -2.39 -3.08
CA PHE A 40 4.20 -2.99 -3.73
C PHE A 40 3.08 -3.30 -2.73
N THR A 41 3.40 -3.95 -1.60
CA THR A 41 2.43 -4.24 -0.54
C THR A 41 1.88 -2.95 0.08
N GLN A 42 2.73 -1.95 0.32
CA GLN A 42 2.30 -0.63 0.80
C GLN A 42 1.30 0.03 -0.16
N SER A 43 1.58 0.01 -1.47
CA SER A 43 0.73 0.63 -2.48
C SER A 43 -0.66 -0.03 -2.53
N ILE A 44 -0.71 -1.36 -2.48
CA ILE A 44 -1.97 -2.11 -2.41
C ILE A 44 -2.74 -1.76 -1.13
N CYS A 45 -2.08 -1.79 0.03
CA CYS A 45 -2.75 -1.49 1.30
C CYS A 45 -3.23 -0.03 1.38
N VAL A 46 -2.51 0.94 0.80
CA VAL A 46 -2.97 2.33 0.66
C VAL A 46 -4.24 2.42 -0.16
N MET A 47 -4.29 1.76 -1.32
CA MET A 47 -5.48 1.77 -2.19
C MET A 47 -6.68 1.12 -1.51
N THR A 48 -6.48 -0.04 -0.89
CA THR A 48 -7.52 -0.74 -0.13
C THR A 48 -7.98 0.08 1.09
N GLY A 49 -7.04 0.69 1.81
CA GLY A 49 -7.35 1.54 2.96
C GLY A 49 -8.11 2.81 2.57
N ALA A 50 -7.74 3.44 1.45
CA ALA A 50 -8.46 4.58 0.89
C ALA A 50 -9.89 4.18 0.46
N TRP A 51 -10.05 3.02 -0.19
CA TRP A 51 -11.36 2.48 -0.56
C TRP A 51 -12.23 2.19 0.66
N LEU A 52 -11.66 1.55 1.69
CA LEU A 52 -12.36 1.30 2.95
C LEU A 52 -12.74 2.60 3.68
N GLY A 53 -11.90 3.63 3.58
CA GLY A 53 -12.16 4.97 4.10
C GLY A 53 -13.31 5.72 3.42
N ALA A 54 -13.84 5.21 2.30
CA ALA A 54 -15.02 5.76 1.64
C ALA A 54 -16.35 5.27 2.26
N PHE A 55 -16.37 4.10 2.93
CA PHE A 55 -17.57 3.58 3.60
C PHE A 55 -18.21 4.49 4.66
N PRO A 56 -17.46 5.22 5.52
CA PRO A 56 -18.07 6.08 6.52
C PRO A 56 -18.70 7.37 5.98
N ILE A 57 -18.52 7.71 4.69
CA ILE A 57 -19.09 8.90 4.05
C ILE A 57 -20.63 8.79 3.90
N PRO A 58 -21.20 7.72 3.30
CA PRO A 58 -22.65 7.59 3.15
C PRO A 58 -23.42 7.40 4.46
N LEU A 59 -22.75 7.07 5.57
CA LEU A 59 -23.37 6.97 6.90
C LEU A 59 -23.60 8.35 7.56
N ASP A 60 -23.13 9.44 6.92
CA ASP A 60 -23.12 10.84 7.34
C ASP A 60 -23.93 11.16 8.61
N TRP A 61 -23.24 11.05 9.76
CA TRP A 61 -23.76 11.37 11.08
C TRP A 61 -23.59 12.87 11.39
N ASN A 62 -23.43 13.71 10.36
CA ASN A 62 -23.12 15.14 10.44
C ASN A 62 -21.90 15.46 11.32
N ARG A 63 -20.86 14.62 11.27
CA ARG A 63 -19.62 14.83 12.04
C ARG A 63 -18.51 15.38 11.15
N GLU A 64 -17.71 16.29 11.70
CA GLU A 64 -16.63 16.93 10.94
C GLU A 64 -15.56 15.93 10.45
N TRP A 65 -15.37 14.81 11.17
CA TRP A 65 -14.44 13.75 10.78
C TRP A 65 -14.92 12.90 9.58
N GLN A 66 -16.21 12.96 9.22
CA GLN A 66 -16.78 12.25 8.06
C GLN A 66 -16.71 13.07 6.77
N LYS A 67 -16.33 14.35 6.84
CA LYS A 67 -16.23 15.21 5.66
C LYS A 67 -15.21 14.64 4.67
N TRP A 68 -15.61 14.56 3.41
CA TRP A 68 -14.68 14.30 2.33
C TRP A 68 -13.62 15.43 2.28
N PRO A 69 -12.31 15.14 2.13
CA PRO A 69 -11.65 13.85 1.90
C PRO A 69 -11.02 13.20 3.15
N VAL A 70 -11.37 13.63 4.36
CA VAL A 70 -10.66 13.28 5.60
C VAL A 70 -10.64 11.78 5.86
N THR A 71 -11.77 11.09 5.73
CA THR A 71 -11.88 9.64 5.99
C THR A 71 -11.05 8.80 5.02
N ILE A 72 -11.00 9.20 3.74
CA ILE A 72 -10.24 8.52 2.70
C ILE A 72 -8.74 8.69 2.93
N ILE A 73 -8.31 9.90 3.31
CA ILE A 73 -6.89 10.18 3.62
C ILE A 73 -6.46 9.39 4.85
N THR A 74 -7.26 9.39 5.93
CA THR A 74 -6.98 8.62 7.14
C THR A 74 -6.87 7.13 6.82
N GLY A 75 -7.79 6.59 6.01
CA GLY A 75 -7.72 5.20 5.53
C GLY A 75 -6.47 4.90 4.72
N ALA A 76 -6.05 5.82 3.85
CA ALA A 76 -4.82 5.71 3.06
C ALA A 76 -3.56 5.64 3.95
N TYR A 77 -3.45 6.51 4.96
CA TYR A 77 -2.32 6.51 5.90
C TYR A 77 -2.27 5.25 6.76
N ILE A 78 -3.42 4.79 7.25
CA ILE A 78 -3.52 3.51 7.99
C ILE A 78 -3.09 2.35 7.07
N GLY A 79 -3.55 2.35 5.83
CA GLY A 79 -3.15 1.38 4.81
C GLY A 79 -1.64 1.37 4.55
N TYR A 80 -1.02 2.55 4.45
CA TYR A 80 0.44 2.67 4.28
C TYR A 80 1.22 2.05 5.43
N PHE A 81 0.81 2.34 6.67
CA PHE A 81 1.44 1.81 7.87
C PHE A 81 1.31 0.29 7.96
N LEU A 82 0.09 -0.23 7.76
CA LEU A 82 -0.17 -1.67 7.77
C LEU A 82 0.57 -2.41 6.65
N GLY A 83 0.62 -1.84 5.44
CA GLY A 83 1.36 -2.44 4.34
C GLY A 83 2.86 -2.54 4.60
N GLY A 84 3.44 -1.56 5.29
CA GLY A 84 4.83 -1.60 5.74
C GLY A 84 5.08 -2.68 6.79
N LEU A 85 4.15 -2.83 7.74
CA LEU A 85 4.22 -3.85 8.80
C LEU A 85 4.12 -5.27 8.21
N ILE A 86 3.17 -5.49 7.29
CA ILE A 86 3.00 -6.78 6.58
C ILE A 86 4.26 -7.11 5.79
N ALA A 87 4.80 -6.15 5.03
CA ALA A 87 6.02 -6.37 4.26
C ALA A 87 7.22 -6.71 5.15
N TRP A 88 7.35 -6.05 6.30
CA TRP A 88 8.39 -6.36 7.27
C TRP A 88 8.22 -7.78 7.82
N MET A 89 7.01 -8.16 8.25
CA MET A 89 6.72 -9.52 8.73
C MET A 89 7.03 -10.60 7.68
N LEU A 90 6.61 -10.39 6.44
CA LEU A 90 6.88 -11.32 5.34
C LEU A 90 8.39 -11.44 5.07
N SER A 91 9.11 -10.31 5.12
CA SER A 91 10.56 -10.32 4.93
C SER A 91 11.28 -11.05 6.05
N ASP A 92 10.88 -10.85 7.30
CA ASP A 92 11.48 -11.50 8.47
C ASP A 92 11.25 -13.02 8.42
N PHE A 93 10.03 -13.44 8.08
CA PHE A 93 9.70 -14.86 7.89
C PHE A 93 10.55 -15.51 6.79
N THR A 94 10.73 -14.82 5.66
CA THR A 94 11.52 -15.32 4.54
C THR A 94 12.99 -15.49 4.93
N GLN A 95 13.56 -14.53 5.65
CA GLN A 95 14.94 -14.60 6.14
C GLN A 95 15.14 -15.71 7.16
N ASN A 96 14.17 -15.93 8.04
CA ASN A 96 14.25 -16.98 9.04
C ASN A 96 14.24 -18.38 8.41
N LYS A 97 13.43 -18.57 7.35
CA LYS A 97 13.40 -19.81 6.59
C LYS A 97 14.73 -20.10 5.88
N LEU A 98 15.33 -19.09 5.23
CA LEU A 98 16.62 -19.23 4.54
C LEU A 98 17.76 -19.61 5.48
N LYS A 99 17.75 -19.12 6.73
CA LYS A 99 18.75 -19.50 7.74
C LYS A 99 18.64 -20.96 8.15
N ILE A 100 17.43 -21.52 8.21
CA ILE A 100 17.21 -22.92 8.58
C ILE A 100 17.72 -23.85 7.47
N ASP A 101 17.42 -23.54 6.21
CA ASP A 101 17.84 -24.35 5.06
C ASP A 101 19.37 -24.40 4.88
N HIS A 102 20.10 -23.35 5.28
CA HIS A 102 21.57 -23.33 5.23
C HIS A 102 22.27 -24.07 6.39
N GLN A 103 21.53 -24.52 7.42
CA GLN A 103 22.08 -25.22 8.59
C GLN A 103 21.89 -26.75 8.52
N ILE A 104 21.23 -27.27 7.48
CA ILE A 104 20.99 -28.69 7.22
C ILE A 104 21.89 -29.13 6.04
#